data_AF-A0A1V5QKS3-F1
#
_entry.id   AF-A0A1V5QKS3-F1
#
_cell.length_a   1.000
_cell.length_b   1.000
_cell.length_c   1.000
_cell.angle_alpha   90.00
_cell.angle_beta   90.00
_cell.angle_gamma   90.00
#
_symmetry.space_group_name_H-M   'P 1'
#
loop_
_entity.id
_entity.type
_entity.pdbx_description
1 polymer ?
#
loop_
_entity_poly.entity_id
_entity_poly.type
_entity_poly.pdbx_seq_one_letter_code
_entity_poly.pdbx_strand_id
1 'polypeptide(L)'
;MALNARQRAFVEAYCGNATEAALQAGYSPKTARFIGAQLLTKLNIQEALKEREDKRLASLIATREERQRFWTTLMRDEDRKEVDRLKASELLAKSEGDFLERRELTGPNGSPLHPPQLVVNFVKPEEHD
;
A
#
# COMPACT_ATOMS: atom_id res chain seq x y z
N MET A 1 17.51 -18.94 -7.65
CA MET A 1 17.37 -20.40 -7.41
C MET A 1 15.92 -20.80 -7.64
N ALA A 2 15.65 -21.92 -8.31
CA ALA A 2 14.29 -22.36 -8.60
C ALA A 2 13.57 -22.92 -7.35
N LEU A 3 12.26 -22.68 -7.23
CA LEU A 3 11.41 -23.23 -6.17
C LEU A 3 11.17 -24.73 -6.40
N ASN A 4 11.24 -25.52 -5.33
CA ASN A 4 10.76 -26.90 -5.39
C ASN A 4 9.23 -26.99 -5.36
N ALA A 5 8.67 -28.17 -5.63
CA ALA A 5 7.22 -28.37 -5.74
C ALA A 5 6.45 -27.97 -4.47
N ARG A 6 6.95 -28.30 -3.28
CA ARG A 6 6.30 -27.95 -2.01
C ARG A 6 6.40 -26.46 -1.71
N GLN A 7 7.52 -25.84 -2.05
CA GLN A 7 7.69 -24.39 -1.92
C GLN A 7 6.75 -23.63 -2.85
N ARG A 8 6.54 -24.13 -4.08
CA ARG A 8 5.56 -23.57 -5.00
C ARG A 8 4.13 -23.70 -4.44
N ALA A 9 3.75 -24.89 -3.97
CA ALA A 9 2.46 -25.11 -3.34
C ALA A 9 2.24 -24.20 -2.10
N PHE A 10 3.29 -23.97 -1.31
CA PHE A 10 3.24 -23.02 -0.20
C PHE A 10 3.00 -21.59 -0.67
N VAL A 11 3.73 -21.14 -1.69
CA VAL A 11 3.55 -19.81 -2.29
C VAL A 11 2.16 -19.67 -2.88
N GLU A 12 1.56 -20.70 -3.46
CA GLU A 12 0.18 -20.65 -3.97
C GLU A 12 -0.86 -20.59 -2.83
N ALA A 13 -0.68 -21.39 -1.78
CA ALA A 13 -1.58 -21.49 -0.63
C ALA A 13 -1.52 -20.30 0.34
N TYR A 14 -0.45 -19.49 0.31
CA TYR A 14 -0.24 -18.45 1.32
C TYR A 14 -1.21 -17.27 1.17
N CYS A 15 -2.13 -17.15 2.13
CA CYS A 15 -3.11 -16.06 2.25
C CYS A 15 -2.99 -15.31 3.59
N GLY A 16 -1.77 -15.16 4.12
CA GLY A 16 -1.52 -14.46 5.39
C GLY A 16 -1.37 -15.38 6.61
N ASN A 17 -1.66 -16.68 6.47
CA ASN A 17 -1.39 -17.69 7.48
C ASN A 17 -0.33 -18.70 7.01
N ALA A 18 0.87 -18.60 7.56
CA ALA A 18 2.00 -19.45 7.18
C ALA A 18 1.82 -20.92 7.58
N THR A 19 1.11 -21.19 8.69
CA THR A 19 0.91 -22.56 9.18
C THR A 19 -0.06 -23.30 8.28
N GLU A 20 -1.19 -22.66 7.94
CA GLU A 20 -2.18 -23.22 7.01
C GLU A 20 -1.59 -23.43 5.62
N ALA A 21 -0.82 -22.47 5.10
CA ALA A 21 -0.15 -22.60 3.83
C ALA A 21 0.84 -23.79 3.82
N ALA A 22 1.57 -24.01 4.91
CA ALA A 22 2.48 -25.15 5.04
C ALA A 22 1.71 -26.48 5.09
N LEU A 23 0.56 -26.53 5.76
CA LEU A 23 -0.31 -27.72 5.77
C LEU A 23 -0.83 -28.03 4.37
N GLN A 24 -1.36 -27.04 3.66
CA GLN A 24 -1.86 -27.19 2.29
C GLN A 24 -0.74 -27.59 1.30
N ALA A 25 0.48 -27.11 1.52
CA ALA A 25 1.66 -27.49 0.74
C ALA A 25 2.20 -28.91 1.05
N GLY A 26 1.55 -29.66 1.95
CA GLY A 26 1.89 -31.05 2.27
C GLY A 26 3.03 -31.20 3.28
N TYR A 27 3.31 -30.19 4.11
CA TYR A 27 4.23 -30.34 5.23
C TYR A 27 3.55 -31.01 6.44
N SER A 28 4.35 -31.70 7.26
CA SER A 28 3.84 -32.41 8.44
C SER A 28 3.12 -31.45 9.41
N PRO A 29 1.93 -31.81 9.92
CA PRO A 29 1.22 -30.97 10.88
C PRO A 29 2.00 -30.66 12.15
N LYS A 30 2.86 -31.58 12.59
CA LYS A 30 3.69 -31.40 13.79
C LYS A 30 4.72 -30.27 13.62
N THR A 31 5.16 -30.00 12.39
CA THR A 31 6.22 -29.05 12.08
C THR A 31 5.75 -27.86 11.24
N ALA A 32 4.50 -27.87 10.76
CA ALA A 32 3.98 -26.87 9.82
C ALA A 32 4.14 -25.43 10.30
N ARG A 33 3.92 -25.18 11.60
CA ARG A 33 4.13 -23.85 12.20
C ARG A 33 5.56 -23.35 12.05
N PHE A 34 6.55 -24.18 12.38
CA PHE A 34 7.96 -23.82 12.30
C PHE A 34 8.44 -23.72 10.85
N ILE A 35 8.01 -24.65 9.99
CA ILE A 35 8.36 -24.66 8.57
C ILE A 35 7.76 -23.44 7.87
N GLY A 36 6.50 -23.10 8.14
CA GLY A 36 5.86 -21.92 7.57
C GLY A 36 6.62 -20.64 7.89
N ALA A 37 7.00 -20.43 9.16
CA ALA A 37 7.83 -19.31 9.56
C ALA A 37 9.21 -19.32 8.87
N GLN A 38 9.86 -20.48 8.78
CA GLN A 38 11.15 -20.62 8.09
C GLN A 38 11.04 -20.36 6.59
N LEU A 39 9.94 -20.75 5.93
CA LEU A 39 9.74 -20.50 4.50
C LEU A 39 9.61 -19.01 4.21
N LEU A 40 8.94 -18.26 5.08
CA LEU A 40 8.79 -16.80 4.94
C LEU A 40 10.11 -16.02 5.07
N THR A 41 11.16 -16.60 5.66
CA THR A 41 12.48 -15.94 5.77
C THR A 41 13.41 -16.25 4.60
N LYS A 42 13.05 -17.19 3.72
CA LYS A 42 13.89 -17.55 2.56
C LYS A 42 13.69 -16.56 1.43
N LEU A 43 14.78 -15.97 0.95
CA LEU A 43 14.76 -14.94 -0.10
C LEU A 43 14.00 -15.40 -1.36
N ASN A 44 14.24 -16.62 -1.84
CA ASN A 44 13.56 -17.15 -3.02
C ASN A 44 12.04 -17.32 -2.83
N ILE A 45 11.56 -17.52 -1.60
CA ILE A 45 10.13 -17.59 -1.27
C ILE A 45 9.53 -16.19 -1.19
N GLN A 46 10.25 -15.24 -0.58
CA GLN A 46 9.83 -13.84 -0.52
C GLN A 46 9.70 -13.23 -1.91
N GLU A 47 10.68 -13.46 -2.79
CA GLU A 47 10.64 -13.04 -4.19
C GLU A 47 9.43 -13.62 -4.92
N ALA A 48 9.16 -14.91 -4.73
CA ALA A 48 8.02 -15.58 -5.38
C ALA A 48 6.65 -15.10 -4.88
N LEU A 49 6.51 -14.86 -3.57
CA LEU A 49 5.31 -14.27 -2.98
C LEU A 49 5.07 -12.86 -3.50
N LYS A 50 6.16 -12.06 -3.57
CA LYS A 50 6.12 -10.71 -4.13
C LYS A 50 5.71 -10.74 -5.60
N GLU A 51 6.34 -11.58 -6.42
CA GLU A 51 6.00 -11.70 -7.84
C GLU A 51 4.55 -12.13 -8.06
N ARG A 52 4.05 -13.10 -7.28
CA ARG A 52 2.64 -13.53 -7.32
C ARG A 52 1.71 -12.36 -6.98
N GLU A 53 2.04 -11.61 -5.93
CA GLU A 53 1.25 -10.47 -5.48
C GLU A 53 1.29 -9.31 -6.47
N ASP A 54 2.47 -8.99 -7.02
CA ASP A 54 2.65 -7.96 -8.05
C ASP A 54 1.84 -8.30 -9.30
N LYS A 55 1.83 -9.57 -9.74
CA LYS A 55 0.97 -10.04 -10.85
C LYS A 55 -0.51 -9.88 -10.55
N ARG A 56 -0.94 -10.22 -9.33
CA ARG A 56 -2.33 -10.08 -8.89
C ARG A 56 -2.74 -8.59 -8.88
N LEU A 57 -1.92 -7.74 -8.27
CA LEU A 57 -2.18 -6.31 -8.15
C LEU A 57 -2.15 -5.60 -9.50
N ALA A 58 -1.22 -5.94 -10.40
CA ALA A 58 -1.14 -5.37 -11.75
C ALA A 58 -2.44 -5.56 -12.54
N SER A 59 -3.18 -6.65 -12.29
CA SER A 59 -4.48 -6.88 -12.94
C SER A 59 -5.64 -6.08 -12.33
N LEU A 60 -5.50 -5.61 -11.08
CA LEU A 60 -6.59 -5.01 -10.30
C LEU A 60 -6.42 -3.50 -10.12
N ILE A 61 -5.18 -3.00 -10.08
CA ILE A 61 -4.85 -1.64 -9.68
C ILE A 61 -3.94 -1.03 -10.74
N ALA A 62 -4.42 0.03 -11.40
CA ALA A 62 -3.61 0.81 -12.32
C ALA A 62 -2.47 1.52 -11.58
N THR A 63 -1.26 1.39 -12.11
CA THR A 63 -0.07 2.13 -11.67
C THR A 63 -0.20 3.63 -11.96
N ARG A 64 0.64 4.47 -11.35
CA ARG A 64 0.69 5.91 -11.65
C ARG A 64 0.96 6.15 -13.14
N GLU A 65 1.91 5.41 -13.70
CA GLU A 65 2.34 5.54 -15.08
C GLU A 65 1.23 5.16 -16.07
N GLU A 66 0.47 4.11 -15.80
CA GLU A 66 -0.70 3.72 -16.61
C GLU A 66 -1.79 4.79 -16.60
N ARG A 67 -2.08 5.38 -15.43
CA ARG A 67 -3.06 6.49 -15.34
C ARG A 67 -2.60 7.71 -16.13
N GLN A 68 -1.32 8.08 -16.04
CA GLN A 68 -0.75 9.18 -16.80
C GLN A 68 -0.79 8.92 -18.31
N ARG A 69 -0.45 7.70 -18.75
CA ARG A 69 -0.59 7.29 -20.17
C ARG A 69 -2.04 7.38 -20.64
N PHE A 70 -2.97 6.90 -19.84
CA PHE A 70 -4.40 6.96 -20.16
C PHE A 70 -4.87 8.40 -20.32
N TRP A 71 -4.59 9.29 -19.36
CA TRP A 71 -4.96 10.71 -19.47
C TRP A 71 -4.28 11.40 -20.65
N THR A 72 -2.99 11.13 -20.90
CA THR A 72 -2.26 11.70 -22.04
C THR A 72 -2.89 11.28 -23.37
N THR A 73 -3.27 10.01 -23.50
CA THR A 73 -3.93 9.48 -24.69
C THR A 73 -5.29 10.14 -24.86
N LEU A 74 -6.10 10.17 -23.80
CA LEU A 74 -7.45 10.74 -23.83
C LEU A 74 -7.44 12.24 -24.16
N MET A 75 -6.49 13.01 -23.63
CA MET A 75 -6.36 14.45 -23.93
C MET A 75 -6.02 14.72 -25.40
N ARG A 76 -5.19 13.85 -26.01
CA ARG A 76 -4.71 13.98 -27.39
C ARG A 76 -5.65 13.41 -28.45
N ASP A 77 -6.61 12.57 -28.06
CA ASP A 77 -7.59 11.96 -28.94
C ASP A 77 -8.61 12.99 -29.44
N GLU A 78 -8.48 13.42 -30.71
CA GLU A 78 -9.33 14.45 -31.32
C GLU A 78 -10.77 13.99 -31.56
N ASP A 79 -11.02 12.68 -31.60
CA ASP A 79 -12.36 12.10 -31.79
C ASP A 79 -13.20 12.12 -30.49
N ARG A 80 -12.61 12.55 -29.36
CA ARG A 80 -13.27 12.65 -28.05
C ARG A 80 -13.83 14.04 -27.81
N LYS A 81 -14.85 14.11 -26.95
CA LYS A 81 -15.46 15.38 -26.53
C LYS A 81 -14.40 16.25 -25.85
N GLU A 82 -14.42 17.54 -26.16
CA GLU A 82 -13.51 18.53 -25.56
C GLU A 82 -13.56 18.52 -24.03
N VAL A 83 -14.73 18.31 -23.42
CA VAL A 83 -14.91 18.22 -21.97
C VAL A 83 -14.09 17.06 -21.37
N ASP A 84 -14.09 15.89 -22.01
CA ASP A 84 -13.33 14.73 -21.53
C ASP A 84 -11.82 14.98 -21.67
N ARG A 85 -11.41 15.62 -22.77
CA ARG A 85 -10.02 15.99 -23.05
C ARG A 85 -9.50 17.03 -22.06
N LEU A 86 -10.29 18.06 -21.77
CA LEU A 86 -9.99 19.08 -20.76
C LEU A 86 -9.86 18.46 -19.38
N LYS A 87 -10.75 17.51 -19.04
CA LYS A 87 -10.66 16.83 -17.75
C LYS A 87 -9.39 15.99 -17.63
N ALA A 88 -9.00 15.28 -18.69
CA ALA A 88 -7.76 14.52 -18.73
C ALA A 88 -6.53 15.43 -18.54
N SER A 89 -6.51 16.60 -19.21
CA SER A 89 -5.47 17.61 -19.05
C SER A 89 -5.38 18.13 -17.60
N GLU A 90 -6.52 18.46 -16.99
CA GLU A 90 -6.59 18.94 -15.60
C GLU A 90 -6.07 17.89 -14.61
N LEU A 91 -6.44 16.62 -14.79
CA LEU A 91 -6.00 15.52 -13.93
C LEU A 91 -4.49 15.28 -14.05
N LEU A 92 -3.94 15.39 -15.25
CA LEU A 92 -2.50 15.30 -15.48
C LEU A 92 -1.76 16.43 -14.74
N ALA A 93 -2.20 17.68 -14.91
CA ALA A 93 -1.65 18.85 -14.23
C ALA A 93 -1.71 18.72 -12.70
N LYS A 94 -2.83 18.24 -12.15
CA LYS A 94 -2.97 17.92 -10.73
C LYS A 94 -1.97 16.87 -10.26
N SER A 95 -1.73 15.83 -11.06
CA SER A 95 -0.82 14.75 -10.68
C SER A 95 0.65 15.16 -10.68
N GLU A 96 1.01 16.19 -11.45
CA GLU A 96 2.36 16.77 -11.51
C GLU A 96 2.55 17.96 -10.56
N GLY A 97 1.48 18.38 -9.87
CA GLY A 97 1.55 19.46 -8.88
C GLY A 97 1.47 20.86 -9.47
N ASP A 98 0.98 21.01 -10.71
CA ASP A 98 0.89 22.31 -11.39
C ASP A 98 -0.04 23.30 -10.67
N PHE A 99 -0.95 22.81 -9.84
CA PHE A 99 -1.90 23.62 -9.06
C PHE A 99 -1.53 23.72 -7.58
N LEU A 100 -0.26 23.47 -7.21
CA LEU A 100 0.19 23.67 -5.85
C LEU A 100 0.21 25.16 -5.52
N GLU A 101 -0.67 25.56 -4.60
CA GLU A 101 -0.69 26.91 -4.04
C GLU A 101 0.10 26.95 -2.73
N ARG A 102 0.95 27.97 -2.56
CA ARG A 102 1.57 28.26 -1.26
C ARG A 102 0.49 28.74 -0.30
N ARG A 103 0.27 27.98 0.78
CA ARG A 103 -0.56 28.42 1.92
C ARG A 103 0.34 28.71 3.11
N GLU A 104 0.21 29.91 3.65
CA GLU A 104 0.81 30.28 4.91
C GLU A 104 -0.23 30.07 6.01
N LEU A 105 0.08 29.22 6.99
CA LEU A 105 -0.80 28.97 8.12
C LEU A 105 -0.48 29.97 9.22
N THR A 106 -1.48 30.71 9.66
CA THR A 106 -1.39 31.64 10.79
C THR A 106 -2.32 31.19 11.91
N GLY A 107 -1.98 31.56 13.14
CA GLY A 107 -2.86 31.43 14.29
C GLY A 107 -4.03 32.42 14.22
N PRO A 108 -4.95 32.38 15.22
CA PRO A 108 -6.08 33.29 15.30
C PRO A 108 -5.66 34.75 15.05
N ASN A 109 -6.40 35.47 14.20
CA ASN A 109 -6.14 36.86 13.83
C ASN A 109 -4.73 37.14 13.26
N GLY A 110 -4.09 36.15 12.62
CA GLY A 110 -2.76 36.35 12.02
C GLY A 110 -1.60 36.20 13.01
N SER A 111 -1.86 35.71 14.22
CA SER A 111 -0.82 35.45 15.22
C SER A 111 0.14 34.32 14.79
N PRO A 112 1.35 34.24 15.36
CA PRO A 112 2.22 33.09 15.16
C PRO A 112 1.53 31.78 15.59
N LEU A 113 1.79 30.70 14.85
CA LEU A 113 1.38 29.36 15.30
C LEU A 113 2.22 28.97 16.51
N HIS A 114 1.55 28.69 17.62
CA HIS A 114 2.18 28.13 18.81
C HIS A 114 1.97 26.61 18.84
N PRO A 115 2.99 25.81 19.19
CA PRO A 115 2.80 24.38 19.40
C PRO A 115 1.81 24.16 20.55
N PRO A 116 1.06 23.04 20.53
CA PRO A 116 0.10 22.73 21.59
C PRO A 116 0.83 22.65 22.95
N GLN A 117 0.24 23.26 23.98
CA GLN A 117 0.72 23.13 25.36
C GLN A 117 0.10 21.88 25.99
N LEU A 118 0.95 20.95 26.45
CA LEU A 118 0.53 19.79 27.22
C LEU A 118 0.57 20.14 28.71
N VAL A 119 -0.59 20.19 29.35
CA VAL A 119 -0.70 20.37 30.81
C VAL A 119 -0.92 19.01 31.45
N VAL A 120 0.06 18.53 32.21
CA VAL A 120 -0.04 17.27 32.97
C VAL A 120 -0.50 17.59 34.39
N ASN A 121 -1.73 17.20 34.73
CA ASN A 121 -2.27 17.35 36.08
C ASN A 121 -2.13 16.02 36.83
N PHE A 122 -1.26 16.00 37.84
CA PHE A 122 -1.18 14.86 38.77
C PHE A 122 -2.27 15.03 39.83
N VAL A 123 -3.24 14.11 39.85
CA VAL A 123 -4.27 14.04 40.89
C VAL A 123 -3.82 13.00 41.91
N LYS A 124 -3.88 13.35 43.21
CA LYS A 124 -3.66 12.36 44.27
C LYS A 124 -4.79 11.33 44.22
N PRO A 125 -4.53 10.03 44.46
CA PRO A 125 -5.61 9.06 44.58
C PRO A 125 -6.56 9.52 45.71
N GLU A 126 -7.86 9.51 45.44
CA GLU A 126 -8.88 9.77 46.46
C GLU A 126 -8.77 8.69 47.54
N GLU A 127 -8.45 9.08 48.77
CA GLU A 127 -8.59 8.20 49.94
C GLU A 127 -10.09 8.03 50.18
N HIS A 128 -10.62 6.86 49.82
CA HIS A 128 -11.93 6.41 50.28
C HIS A 128 -11.75 5.80 51.68
N ASP A 129 -12.17 6.56 52.70
CA ASP A 129 -12.45 6.04 54.06
C ASP A 129 -13.69 5.12 54.07
#